data_AF-A0A518CL92-F1
#
_entry.id   AF-A0A518CL92-F1
#
_cell.length_a   1.000
_cell.length_b   1.000
_cell.length_c   1.000
_cell.angle_alpha   90.00
_cell.angle_beta   90.00
_cell.angle_gamma   90.00
#
_symmetry.space_group_name_H-M   'P 1'
#
loop_
_entity.id
_entity.type
_entity.pdbx_description
1 polymer ?
#
loop_
_entity_poly.entity_id
_entity_poly.type
_entity_poly.pdbx_seq_one_letter_code
_entity_poly.pdbx_strand_id
1 'polypeptide(L)'
;MFIFEDSVYDRVGNRTLSNVCVVVGLILGVCTMADAQTAKSEHQELKEVLDRTVELANSVDSFEASTYLETTGEPLVVAYRYSELLHRLYFKEKNIPLMVSLGEAGIRFSLREAGRCSKSDAAQFRHLKGLAKTIAYNLGANTWPGWDEPGIEIDAFVLQAGYHAASLNRRLAKELNRGEEVLANAEWLVGAHQLASKAYASAEVSFQNTANLFRQVNKLDAALMAEGYVAITHILGPNENSTGIQDWAEVKKKLSEVDSDDARFYIEQIEIALQVFGE
;
A
#
# COMPACT_ATOMS: atom_id res chain seq x y z
N MET A 1 7.81 7.53 -3.56
CA MET A 1 7.87 7.15 -2.15
C MET A 1 7.23 5.75 -2.04
N PHE A 2 8.04 4.70 -2.16
CA PHE A 2 7.58 3.33 -1.94
C PHE A 2 7.96 2.97 -0.52
N ILE A 3 6.97 2.93 0.36
CA ILE A 3 7.19 2.41 1.69
C ILE A 3 6.32 1.18 1.80
N PHE A 4 6.97 0.05 2.03
CA PHE A 4 6.39 -1.18 2.55
C PHE A 4 5.43 -2.00 1.68
N GLU A 5 5.85 -2.32 0.45
CA GLU A 5 5.68 -3.71 0.02
C GLU A 5 6.66 -4.01 -1.12
N ASP A 6 7.77 -4.68 -0.76
CA ASP A 6 8.46 -5.53 -1.71
C ASP A 6 7.39 -6.38 -2.38
N SER A 7 7.29 -6.26 -3.70
CA SER A 7 6.34 -7.04 -4.47
C SER A 7 6.47 -8.51 -4.05
N VAL A 8 5.34 -9.22 -4.04
CA VAL A 8 5.24 -10.64 -3.67
C VAL A 8 6.23 -11.54 -4.45
N TYR A 9 6.91 -11.02 -5.48
CA TYR A 9 8.01 -11.69 -6.17
C TYR A 9 9.28 -11.90 -5.33
N ASP A 10 9.58 -11.11 -4.30
CA ASP A 10 10.92 -11.16 -3.66
C ASP A 10 11.06 -12.14 -2.47
N ARG A 11 9.98 -12.71 -1.91
CA ARG A 11 10.08 -13.51 -0.65
C ARG A 11 9.47 -14.91 -0.66
N VAL A 12 9.18 -15.53 -1.81
CA VAL A 12 8.77 -16.95 -1.86
C VAL A 12 9.62 -17.78 -2.82
N GLY A 13 10.62 -18.45 -2.24
CA GLY A 13 10.76 -19.90 -2.47
C GLY A 13 11.50 -20.34 -3.72
N ASN A 14 12.82 -20.16 -3.69
CA ASN A 14 13.73 -21.17 -4.20
C ASN A 14 13.41 -22.50 -3.50
N ARG A 15 13.15 -23.56 -4.29
CA ARG A 15 12.77 -24.96 -3.94
C ARG A 15 11.26 -25.27 -4.07
N THR A 16 10.96 -26.06 -5.10
CA THR A 16 9.71 -26.80 -5.41
C THR A 16 8.59 -26.11 -6.21
N LEU A 17 8.96 -25.39 -7.27
CA LEU A 17 8.12 -25.24 -8.47
C LEU A 17 8.93 -25.59 -9.71
N SER A 18 9.02 -26.89 -10.02
CA SER A 18 9.83 -27.37 -11.14
C SER A 18 9.09 -27.39 -12.49
N ASN A 19 7.92 -26.77 -12.68
CA ASN A 19 7.24 -26.79 -14.00
C ASN A 19 6.33 -25.59 -14.35
N VAL A 20 6.34 -24.46 -13.61
CA VAL A 20 5.48 -23.29 -13.96
C VAL A 20 6.21 -21.93 -13.89
N CYS A 21 7.52 -21.86 -13.63
CA CYS A 21 8.24 -20.58 -13.71
C CYS A 21 9.48 -20.68 -14.59
N VAL A 22 9.45 -19.88 -15.66
CA VAL A 22 10.63 -19.35 -16.33
C VAL A 22 11.52 -18.69 -15.28
N VAL A 23 12.60 -19.41 -14.96
CA VAL A 23 13.95 -18.95 -14.61
C VAL A 23 14.11 -17.42 -14.45
N VAL A 24 14.16 -16.94 -13.21
CA VAL A 24 14.99 -15.79 -12.85
C VAL A 24 16.07 -16.30 -11.90
N GLY A 25 17.08 -16.92 -12.50
CA GLY A 25 18.31 -17.33 -11.84
C GLY A 25 19.38 -16.28 -12.10
N LEU A 26 19.94 -15.74 -11.02
CA LEU A 26 21.17 -14.96 -11.00
C LEU A 26 22.31 -15.79 -11.65
N ILE A 27 22.46 -15.61 -12.96
CA ILE A 27 23.67 -15.88 -13.73
C ILE A 27 24.11 -14.53 -14.30
N LEU A 28 25.26 -14.05 -13.85
CA LEU A 28 25.97 -12.95 -14.48
C LEU A 28 26.22 -13.31 -15.95
N GLY A 29 25.53 -12.59 -16.85
CA GLY A 29 25.83 -12.55 -18.28
C GLY A 29 25.29 -13.71 -19.12
N VAL A 30 24.00 -13.65 -19.47
CA VAL A 30 23.46 -13.52 -20.84
C VAL A 30 21.93 -13.36 -20.66
N CYS A 31 21.44 -12.12 -20.54
CA CYS A 31 20.05 -11.86 -20.94
C CYS A 31 20.00 -12.16 -22.44
N THR A 32 19.29 -13.21 -22.84
CA THR A 32 19.15 -13.49 -24.26
C THR A 32 18.32 -12.36 -24.87
N MET A 33 18.61 -11.98 -26.13
CA MET A 33 17.80 -10.94 -26.80
C MET A 33 16.30 -11.31 -26.84
N ALA A 34 15.96 -12.59 -26.73
CA ALA A 34 14.59 -13.08 -26.65
C ALA A 34 13.89 -12.64 -25.36
N ASP A 35 14.56 -12.73 -24.19
CA ASP A 35 13.98 -12.31 -22.91
C ASP A 35 13.73 -10.80 -22.87
N ALA A 36 14.68 -10.02 -23.41
CA ALA A 36 14.54 -8.57 -23.52
C ALA A 36 13.39 -8.16 -24.46
N GLN A 37 13.20 -8.90 -25.56
CA GLN A 37 12.11 -8.64 -26.51
C GLN A 37 10.74 -8.98 -25.90
N THR A 38 10.63 -10.09 -25.15
CA THR A 38 9.40 -10.48 -24.45
C THR A 38 9.02 -9.44 -23.40
N ALA A 39 9.95 -9.06 -22.52
CA ALA A 39 9.69 -8.04 -21.49
C ALA A 39 9.27 -6.69 -22.10
N LYS A 40 9.88 -6.29 -23.21
CA LYS A 40 9.49 -5.08 -23.94
C LYS A 40 8.07 -5.18 -24.51
N SER A 41 7.69 -6.35 -25.02
CA SER A 41 6.34 -6.62 -25.52
C SER A 41 5.30 -6.56 -24.40
N GLU A 42 5.56 -7.20 -23.27
CA GLU A 42 4.66 -7.22 -22.11
C GLU A 42 4.47 -5.82 -21.52
N HIS A 43 5.55 -5.03 -21.43
CA HIS A 43 5.47 -3.64 -20.97
C HIS A 43 4.65 -2.76 -21.92
N GLN A 44 4.83 -2.94 -23.23
CA GLN A 44 4.06 -2.22 -24.24
C GLN A 44 2.57 -2.59 -24.18
N GLU A 45 2.25 -3.88 -24.06
CA GLU A 45 0.87 -4.35 -23.91
C GLU A 45 0.21 -3.80 -22.65
N LEU A 46 0.90 -3.87 -21.50
CA LEU A 46 0.42 -3.29 -20.25
C LEU A 46 0.10 -1.80 -20.44
N LYS A 47 1.03 -1.04 -21.03
CA LYS A 47 0.84 0.38 -21.28
C LYS A 47 -0.40 0.65 -22.14
N GLU A 48 -0.58 -0.09 -23.23
CA GLU A 48 -1.73 0.07 -24.14
C GLU A 48 -3.05 -0.22 -23.44
N VAL A 49 -3.12 -1.30 -22.65
CA VAL A 49 -4.30 -1.65 -21.85
C VAL A 49 -4.62 -0.55 -20.83
N LEU A 50 -3.61 -0.03 -20.13
CA LEU A 50 -3.81 1.05 -19.16
C LEU A 50 -4.22 2.37 -19.84
N ASP A 51 -3.61 2.72 -20.98
CA ASP A 51 -3.97 3.90 -21.78
C ASP A 51 -5.45 3.81 -22.19
N ARG A 52 -5.87 2.67 -22.74
CA ARG A 52 -7.27 2.48 -23.16
C ARG A 52 -8.24 2.49 -21.97
N THR A 53 -7.86 1.93 -20.83
CA THR A 53 -8.69 1.93 -19.62
C THR A 53 -8.94 3.35 -19.12
N VAL A 54 -7.89 4.19 -19.08
CA VAL A 54 -8.02 5.61 -18.69
C VAL A 54 -8.83 6.40 -19.72
N GLU A 55 -8.65 6.15 -21.01
CA GLU A 55 -9.46 6.77 -22.06
C GLU A 55 -10.95 6.45 -21.90
N LEU A 56 -11.30 5.18 -21.68
CA LEU A 56 -12.69 4.76 -21.44
C LEU A 56 -13.28 5.41 -20.19
N ALA A 57 -12.51 5.48 -19.11
CA ALA A 57 -12.96 6.11 -17.87
C ALA A 57 -13.28 7.60 -18.05
N ASN A 58 -12.51 8.30 -18.88
CA ASN A 58 -12.68 9.73 -19.14
C ASN A 58 -13.73 10.05 -20.20
N SER A 59 -13.94 9.15 -21.17
CA SER A 59 -14.85 9.38 -22.31
C SER A 59 -16.23 8.73 -22.15
N VAL A 60 -16.34 7.70 -21.31
CA VAL A 60 -17.59 6.96 -21.05
C VAL A 60 -17.91 7.02 -19.55
N ASP A 61 -17.37 6.08 -18.76
CA ASP A 61 -17.46 6.04 -17.30
C ASP A 61 -16.48 4.98 -16.73
N SER A 62 -16.38 4.91 -15.39
CA SER A 62 -15.51 3.94 -14.72
C SER A 62 -16.01 2.49 -14.78
N PHE A 63 -17.30 2.25 -15.05
CA PHE A 63 -17.84 0.90 -15.19
C PHE A 63 -17.38 0.27 -16.50
N GLU A 64 -17.46 1.01 -17.61
CA GLU A 64 -16.98 0.54 -18.91
C GLU A 64 -15.46 0.30 -18.87
N ALA A 65 -14.70 1.22 -18.24
CA ALA A 65 -13.26 1.05 -18.04
C ALA A 65 -12.92 -0.24 -17.26
N SER A 66 -13.64 -0.50 -16.15
CA SER A 66 -13.43 -1.72 -15.36
C SER A 66 -13.78 -2.98 -16.15
N THR A 67 -14.87 -2.95 -16.92
CA THR A 67 -15.32 -4.07 -17.73
C THR A 67 -14.32 -4.38 -18.84
N TYR A 68 -13.82 -3.35 -19.53
CA TYR A 68 -12.75 -3.51 -20.50
C TYR A 68 -11.52 -4.17 -19.86
N LEU A 69 -11.03 -3.62 -18.74
CA LEU A 69 -9.84 -4.14 -18.06
C LEU A 69 -10.01 -5.62 -17.67
N GLU A 70 -11.19 -5.99 -17.15
CA GLU A 70 -11.52 -7.36 -16.75
C GLU A 70 -11.57 -8.37 -17.91
N THR A 71 -11.72 -7.92 -19.16
CA THR A 71 -11.70 -8.79 -20.36
C THR A 71 -10.32 -8.95 -20.99
N THR A 72 -9.30 -8.26 -20.48
CA THR A 72 -8.00 -8.17 -21.15
C THR A 72 -7.03 -9.32 -20.85
N GLY A 73 -7.41 -10.28 -20.00
CA GLY A 73 -6.56 -11.44 -19.72
C GLY A 73 -7.06 -12.32 -18.58
N GLU A 74 -6.18 -13.22 -18.13
CA GLU A 74 -6.45 -14.11 -17.00
C GLU A 74 -6.58 -13.34 -15.68
N PRO A 75 -7.34 -13.85 -14.69
CA PRO A 75 -7.61 -13.16 -13.43
C PRO A 75 -6.39 -12.59 -12.71
N LEU A 76 -5.27 -13.32 -12.67
CA LEU A 76 -4.05 -12.82 -12.04
C LEU A 76 -3.43 -11.62 -12.78
N VAL A 77 -3.46 -11.66 -14.12
CA VAL A 77 -2.96 -10.58 -14.97
C VAL A 77 -3.83 -9.34 -14.82
N VAL A 78 -5.16 -9.51 -14.84
CA VAL A 78 -6.11 -8.40 -14.62
C VAL A 78 -5.93 -7.77 -13.24
N ALA A 79 -5.83 -8.58 -12.18
CA ALA A 79 -5.63 -8.09 -10.82
C ALA A 79 -4.30 -7.33 -10.68
N TYR A 80 -3.23 -7.79 -11.33
CA TYR A 80 -1.96 -7.06 -11.40
C TYR A 80 -2.12 -5.72 -12.13
N ARG A 81 -2.81 -5.69 -13.28
CA ARG A 81 -3.06 -4.46 -14.05
C ARG A 81 -3.83 -3.42 -13.25
N TYR A 82 -4.79 -3.82 -12.39
CA TYR A 82 -5.45 -2.89 -11.46
C TYR A 82 -4.45 -2.22 -10.50
N SER A 83 -3.46 -2.96 -9.98
CA SER A 83 -2.42 -2.39 -9.11
C SER A 83 -1.57 -1.34 -9.85
N GLU A 84 -1.17 -1.64 -11.09
CA GLU A 84 -0.41 -0.71 -11.94
C GLU A 84 -1.25 0.53 -12.34
N LEU A 85 -2.55 0.34 -12.55
CA LEU A 85 -3.47 1.43 -12.85
C LEU A 85 -3.57 2.43 -11.69
N LEU A 86 -3.56 1.95 -10.44
CA LEU A 86 -3.57 2.83 -9.25
C LEU A 86 -2.30 3.68 -9.19
N HIS A 87 -1.14 3.06 -9.46
CA HIS A 87 0.13 3.78 -9.51
C HIS A 87 0.08 4.89 -10.56
N ARG A 88 -0.42 4.59 -11.76
CA ARG A 88 -0.59 5.59 -12.83
C ARG A 88 -1.55 6.71 -12.43
N LEU A 89 -2.72 6.38 -11.92
CA LEU A 89 -3.76 7.36 -11.58
C LEU A 89 -3.30 8.32 -10.47
N TYR A 90 -2.48 7.83 -9.55
CA TYR A 90 -1.88 8.64 -8.50
C TYR A 90 -0.73 9.51 -9.02
N PHE A 91 0.36 8.89 -9.50
CA PHE A 91 1.61 9.63 -9.78
C PHE A 91 1.61 10.39 -11.10
N LYS A 92 0.86 9.91 -12.12
CA LYS A 92 0.86 10.50 -13.46
C LYS A 92 -0.37 11.34 -13.72
N GLU A 93 -1.56 10.79 -13.50
CA GLU A 93 -2.82 11.47 -13.85
C GLU A 93 -3.33 12.36 -12.71
N LYS A 94 -2.87 12.14 -11.47
CA LYS A 94 -3.37 12.79 -10.23
C LYS A 94 -4.91 12.80 -10.12
N ASN A 95 -5.55 11.75 -10.61
CA ASN A 95 -7.01 11.62 -10.62
C ASN A 95 -7.47 10.69 -9.49
N ILE A 96 -7.56 11.26 -8.28
CA ILE A 96 -7.89 10.54 -7.05
C ILE A 96 -9.30 9.94 -7.07
N PRO A 97 -10.36 10.65 -7.50
CA PRO A 97 -11.70 10.04 -7.57
C PRO A 97 -11.75 8.81 -8.47
N LEU A 98 -11.07 8.85 -9.62
CA LEU A 98 -11.00 7.70 -10.51
C LEU A 98 -10.14 6.56 -9.93
N MET A 99 -9.04 6.90 -9.26
CA MET A 99 -8.20 5.93 -8.53
C MET A 99 -9.01 5.17 -7.47
N VAL A 100 -9.84 5.88 -6.70
CA VAL A 100 -10.73 5.25 -5.71
C VAL A 100 -11.71 4.30 -6.39
N SER A 101 -12.44 4.77 -7.41
CA SER A 101 -13.44 3.97 -8.12
C SER A 101 -12.86 2.67 -8.70
N LEU A 102 -11.72 2.77 -9.40
CA LEU A 102 -11.07 1.62 -10.04
C LEU A 102 -10.28 0.76 -9.06
N GLY A 103 -9.76 1.33 -7.97
CA GLY A 103 -9.12 0.58 -6.88
C GLY A 103 -10.11 -0.34 -6.16
N GLU A 104 -11.29 0.17 -5.85
CA GLU A 104 -12.35 -0.66 -5.29
C GLU A 104 -12.83 -1.75 -6.27
N ALA A 105 -12.91 -1.43 -7.58
CA ALA A 105 -13.23 -2.42 -8.60
C ALA A 105 -12.18 -3.54 -8.65
N GLY A 106 -10.89 -3.20 -8.63
CA GLY A 106 -9.79 -4.16 -8.62
C GLY A 106 -9.76 -5.04 -7.37
N ILE A 107 -10.07 -4.48 -6.20
CA ILE A 107 -10.25 -5.24 -4.95
C ILE A 107 -11.39 -6.24 -5.09
N ARG A 108 -12.58 -5.78 -5.53
CA ARG A 108 -13.76 -6.63 -5.69
C ARG A 108 -13.52 -7.75 -6.70
N PHE A 109 -12.92 -7.41 -7.84
CA PHE A 109 -12.52 -8.37 -8.87
C PHE A 109 -11.62 -9.46 -8.28
N SER A 110 -10.51 -9.05 -7.65
CA SER A 110 -9.52 -9.97 -7.10
C SER A 110 -10.13 -10.93 -6.05
N LEU A 111 -10.99 -10.42 -5.17
CA LEU A 111 -11.67 -11.23 -4.15
C LEU A 111 -12.75 -12.15 -4.76
N ARG A 112 -13.48 -11.69 -5.78
CA ARG A 112 -14.48 -12.48 -6.50
C ARG A 112 -13.83 -13.65 -7.22
N GLU A 113 -12.76 -13.40 -7.97
CA GLU A 113 -12.04 -14.46 -8.68
C GLU A 113 -11.35 -15.42 -7.71
N ALA A 114 -10.81 -14.92 -6.58
CA ALA A 114 -10.30 -15.80 -5.52
C ALA A 114 -11.40 -16.74 -5.00
N GLY A 115 -12.62 -16.24 -4.81
CA GLY A 115 -13.77 -17.05 -4.38
C GLY A 115 -14.22 -18.12 -5.39
N ARG A 116 -13.81 -18.01 -6.66
CA ARG A 116 -14.09 -18.98 -7.73
C ARG A 116 -13.01 -20.05 -7.88
N CYS A 117 -11.84 -19.88 -7.26
CA CYS A 117 -10.77 -20.88 -7.29
C CYS A 117 -11.25 -22.21 -6.69
N SER A 118 -10.90 -23.31 -7.35
CA SER A 118 -11.18 -24.65 -6.83
C SER A 118 -10.27 -24.99 -5.64
N LYS A 119 -10.59 -26.07 -4.90
CA LYS A 119 -9.71 -26.56 -3.81
C LYS A 119 -8.31 -26.93 -4.28
N SER A 120 -8.14 -27.32 -5.55
CA SER A 120 -6.82 -27.61 -6.15
C SER A 120 -6.02 -26.36 -6.48
N ASP A 121 -6.65 -25.18 -6.56
CA ASP A 121 -6.01 -23.92 -6.97
C ASP A 121 -5.64 -23.03 -5.77
N ALA A 122 -5.21 -23.64 -4.67
CA ALA A 122 -4.87 -22.93 -3.44
C ALA A 122 -3.77 -21.86 -3.64
N ALA A 123 -2.88 -22.04 -4.62
CA ALA A 123 -1.88 -21.03 -4.99
C ALA A 123 -2.52 -19.80 -5.66
N GLN A 124 -3.40 -20.01 -6.63
CA GLN A 124 -4.09 -18.92 -7.33
C GLN A 124 -4.99 -18.14 -6.36
N PHE A 125 -5.72 -18.83 -5.48
CA PHE A 125 -6.49 -18.22 -4.40
C PHE A 125 -5.62 -17.27 -3.54
N ARG A 126 -4.45 -17.74 -3.11
CA ARG A 126 -3.52 -16.93 -2.29
C ARG A 126 -2.96 -15.74 -3.07
N HIS A 127 -2.64 -15.90 -4.35
CA HIS A 127 -2.13 -14.82 -5.19
C HIS A 127 -3.19 -13.74 -5.43
N LEU A 128 -4.43 -14.10 -5.76
CA LEU A 128 -5.52 -13.14 -5.96
C LEU A 128 -5.84 -12.37 -4.68
N LYS A 129 -5.90 -13.05 -3.52
CA LYS A 129 -6.04 -12.34 -2.23
C LYS A 129 -4.82 -11.47 -1.91
N GLY A 130 -3.62 -11.90 -2.29
CA GLY A 130 -2.40 -11.11 -2.19
C GLY A 130 -2.49 -9.80 -2.98
N LEU A 131 -2.93 -9.88 -4.25
CA LEU A 131 -3.15 -8.71 -5.10
C LEU A 131 -4.26 -7.81 -4.56
N ALA A 132 -5.38 -8.36 -4.08
CA ALA A 132 -6.42 -7.58 -3.42
C ALA A 132 -5.87 -6.78 -2.22
N LYS A 133 -4.99 -7.41 -1.43
CA LYS A 133 -4.32 -6.79 -0.28
C LYS A 133 -3.36 -5.67 -0.72
N THR A 134 -2.64 -5.84 -1.84
CA THR A 134 -1.72 -4.82 -2.39
C THR A 134 -2.50 -3.64 -2.98
N ILE A 135 -3.57 -3.89 -3.74
CA ILE A 135 -4.46 -2.81 -4.23
C ILE A 135 -5.06 -2.03 -3.05
N ALA A 136 -5.51 -2.72 -2.00
CA ALA A 136 -6.03 -2.09 -0.79
C ALA A 136 -4.97 -1.29 -0.02
N TYR A 137 -3.71 -1.76 0.01
CA TYR A 137 -2.59 -1.00 0.57
C TYR A 137 -2.38 0.30 -0.20
N ASN A 138 -2.20 0.19 -1.52
CA ASN A 138 -1.92 1.32 -2.41
C ASN A 138 -3.04 2.34 -2.34
N LEU A 139 -4.31 1.89 -2.38
CA LEU A 139 -5.45 2.79 -2.24
C LEU A 139 -5.46 3.49 -0.88
N GLY A 140 -5.25 2.76 0.22
CA GLY A 140 -5.19 3.35 1.56
C GLY A 140 -4.03 4.34 1.72
N ALA A 141 -2.84 3.99 1.25
CA ALA A 141 -1.67 4.87 1.30
C ALA A 141 -1.91 6.13 0.46
N ASN A 142 -2.28 6.00 -0.81
CA ASN A 142 -2.47 7.11 -1.75
C ASN A 142 -3.64 8.04 -1.39
N THR A 143 -4.46 7.70 -0.41
CA THR A 143 -5.58 8.53 0.07
C THR A 143 -5.33 9.09 1.46
N TRP A 144 -4.13 8.90 2.02
CA TRP A 144 -3.77 9.50 3.29
C TRP A 144 -3.31 10.95 3.10
N PRO A 145 -3.97 11.94 3.71
CA PRO A 145 -3.64 13.37 3.51
C PRO A 145 -2.28 13.77 4.13
N GLY A 146 -1.71 12.95 5.02
CA GLY A 146 -0.44 13.25 5.68
C GLY A 146 0.79 13.22 4.78
N TRP A 147 0.64 12.83 3.50
CA TRP A 147 1.71 12.99 2.50
C TRP A 147 1.90 14.44 2.04
N ASP A 148 0.88 15.30 2.21
CA ASP A 148 0.87 16.70 1.73
C ASP A 148 1.34 16.85 0.27
N GLU A 149 0.89 15.94 -0.61
CA GLU A 149 1.41 15.89 -1.97
C GLU A 149 0.80 17.00 -2.85
N PRO A 150 1.62 17.85 -3.51
CA PRO A 150 1.10 18.96 -4.30
C PRO A 150 0.15 18.52 -5.43
N GLY A 151 -1.02 19.16 -5.50
CA GLY A 151 -2.03 18.89 -6.53
C GLY A 151 -2.89 17.66 -6.27
N ILE A 152 -2.85 17.11 -5.05
CA ILE A 152 -3.73 16.03 -4.60
C ILE A 152 -4.62 16.57 -3.48
N GLU A 153 -5.93 16.54 -3.69
CA GLU A 153 -6.92 16.91 -2.69
C GLU A 153 -7.62 15.65 -2.17
N ILE A 154 -7.64 15.49 -0.84
CA ILE A 154 -8.31 14.38 -0.16
C ILE A 154 -9.53 14.93 0.57
N ASP A 155 -10.71 14.75 -0.01
CA ASP A 155 -11.97 15.09 0.66
C ASP A 155 -12.41 13.98 1.64
N ALA A 156 -13.52 14.21 2.35
CA ALA A 156 -14.05 13.26 3.33
C ALA A 156 -14.47 11.91 2.71
N PHE A 157 -14.92 11.89 1.45
CA PHE A 157 -15.30 10.66 0.77
C PHE A 157 -14.07 9.83 0.43
N VAL A 158 -13.04 10.47 -0.11
CA VAL A 158 -11.75 9.84 -0.43
C VAL A 158 -11.09 9.32 0.85
N LEU A 159 -11.10 10.10 1.94
CA LEU A 159 -10.56 9.68 3.23
C LEU A 159 -11.26 8.43 3.76
N GLN A 160 -12.59 8.39 3.70
CA GLN A 160 -13.37 7.22 4.15
C GLN A 160 -13.07 5.97 3.30
N ALA A 161 -12.94 6.13 1.98
CA ALA A 161 -12.56 5.03 1.08
C ALA A 161 -11.16 4.51 1.42
N GLY A 162 -10.22 5.42 1.70
CA GLY A 162 -8.88 5.10 2.18
C GLY A 162 -8.87 4.30 3.47
N TYR A 163 -9.64 4.73 4.47
CA TYR A 163 -9.76 4.01 5.74
C TYR A 163 -10.34 2.60 5.57
N HIS A 164 -11.34 2.43 4.70
CA HIS A 164 -11.88 1.10 4.38
C HIS A 164 -10.84 0.21 3.69
N ALA A 165 -10.06 0.77 2.75
CA ALA A 165 -9.00 0.05 2.06
C ALA A 165 -7.87 -0.36 3.03
N ALA A 166 -7.42 0.54 3.91
CA ALA A 166 -6.45 0.25 4.97
C ALA A 166 -6.93 -0.87 5.90
N SER A 167 -8.19 -0.79 6.33
CA SER A 167 -8.81 -1.81 7.19
C SER A 167 -8.90 -3.17 6.50
N LEU A 168 -9.22 -3.19 5.21
CA LEU A 168 -9.23 -4.40 4.39
C LEU A 168 -7.83 -4.99 4.21
N ASN A 169 -6.83 -4.15 3.90
CA ASN A 169 -5.43 -4.55 3.80
C ASN A 169 -4.98 -5.26 5.08
N ARG A 170 -5.24 -4.68 6.25
CA ARG A 170 -4.94 -5.28 7.55
C ARG A 170 -5.63 -6.62 7.75
N ARG A 171 -6.93 -6.73 7.45
CA ARG A 171 -7.67 -7.99 7.56
C ARG A 171 -7.05 -9.06 6.67
N LEU A 172 -6.75 -8.72 5.40
CA LEU A 172 -6.15 -9.64 4.45
C LEU A 172 -4.71 -10.03 4.82
N ALA A 173 -3.93 -9.13 5.43
CA ALA A 173 -2.60 -9.45 5.95
C ALA A 173 -2.67 -10.54 7.03
N LYS A 174 -3.63 -10.42 7.97
CA LYS A 174 -3.91 -11.45 9.00
C LYS A 174 -4.38 -12.77 8.37
N GLU A 175 -5.36 -12.71 7.47
CA GLU A 175 -5.92 -13.91 6.81
C GLU A 175 -4.90 -14.67 5.94
N LEU A 176 -3.94 -13.96 5.35
CA LEU A 176 -2.88 -14.55 4.54
C LEU A 176 -1.65 -14.96 5.37
N ASN A 177 -1.69 -14.79 6.70
CA ASN A 177 -0.59 -15.05 7.61
C ASN A 177 0.70 -14.36 7.14
N ARG A 178 0.60 -13.08 6.77
CA ARG A 178 1.78 -12.28 6.41
C ARG A 178 2.60 -12.02 7.68
N GLY A 179 3.91 -11.89 7.50
CA GLY A 179 4.83 -11.64 8.60
C GLY A 179 4.53 -10.34 9.34
N GLU A 180 5.11 -10.22 10.52
CA GLU A 180 4.87 -9.18 11.51
C GLU A 180 5.22 -7.78 10.96
N GLU A 181 6.24 -7.67 10.12
CA GLU A 181 6.58 -6.42 9.41
C GLU A 181 5.42 -5.94 8.52
N VAL A 182 4.85 -6.84 7.70
CA VAL A 182 3.70 -6.50 6.84
C VAL A 182 2.47 -6.14 7.68
N LEU A 183 2.28 -6.83 8.80
CA LEU A 183 1.19 -6.52 9.71
C LEU A 183 1.39 -5.17 10.41
N ALA A 184 2.62 -4.82 10.78
CA ALA A 184 2.95 -3.52 11.38
C ALA A 184 2.58 -2.38 10.43
N ASN A 185 2.97 -2.50 9.16
CA ASN A 185 2.63 -1.52 8.12
C ASN A 185 1.11 -1.38 7.92
N ALA A 186 0.39 -2.49 7.96
CA ALA A 186 -1.06 -2.49 7.85
C ALA A 186 -1.75 -1.84 9.07
N GLU A 187 -1.26 -2.08 10.29
CA GLU A 187 -1.76 -1.40 11.49
C GLU A 187 -1.42 0.10 11.49
N TRP A 188 -0.23 0.47 11.00
CA TRP A 188 0.19 1.86 10.86
C TRP A 188 -0.75 2.61 9.94
N LEU A 189 -1.05 2.05 8.77
CA LEU A 189 -1.91 2.69 7.78
C LEU A 189 -3.35 2.89 8.30
N VAL A 190 -3.84 1.96 9.12
CA VAL A 190 -5.13 2.14 9.82
C VAL A 190 -5.06 3.30 10.82
N GLY A 191 -3.98 3.38 11.62
CA GLY A 191 -3.74 4.48 12.56
C GLY A 191 -3.65 5.84 11.87
N ALA A 192 -2.98 5.89 10.71
CA ALA A 192 -2.80 7.07 9.88
C ALA A 192 -4.15 7.68 9.44
N HIS A 193 -5.09 6.84 8.99
CA HIS A 193 -6.45 7.26 8.64
C HIS A 193 -7.31 7.64 9.86
N GLN A 194 -7.11 6.97 10.99
CA GLN A 194 -7.77 7.33 12.25
C GLN A 194 -7.30 8.70 12.75
N LEU A 195 -6.00 9.00 12.65
CA LEU A 195 -5.44 10.30 12.96
C LEU A 195 -6.05 11.39 12.07
N ALA A 196 -6.06 11.17 10.75
CA ALA A 196 -6.67 12.09 9.78
C ALA A 196 -8.17 12.33 10.04
N SER A 197 -8.87 11.34 10.62
CA SER A 197 -10.28 11.44 11.02
C SER A 197 -10.49 11.97 12.44
N LYS A 198 -9.44 12.50 13.10
CA LYS A 198 -9.44 13.00 14.49
C LYS A 198 -9.86 11.96 15.53
N ALA A 199 -9.76 10.67 15.21
CA ALA A 199 -10.06 9.55 16.10
C ALA A 199 -8.84 9.19 16.97
N TYR A 200 -8.31 10.17 17.71
CA TYR A 200 -6.98 10.10 18.35
C TYR A 200 -6.79 8.89 19.26
N ALA A 201 -7.77 8.55 20.09
CA ALA A 201 -7.67 7.37 20.97
C ALA A 201 -7.59 6.05 20.19
N SER A 202 -8.24 5.95 19.02
CA SER A 202 -8.12 4.77 18.16
C SER A 202 -6.78 4.75 17.44
N ALA A 203 -6.34 5.91 16.93
CA ALA A 203 -5.06 6.07 16.27
C ALA A 203 -3.90 5.69 17.20
N GLU A 204 -3.92 6.15 18.45
CA GLU A 204 -2.96 5.79 19.49
C GLU A 204 -2.80 4.27 19.63
N VAL A 205 -3.92 3.54 19.76
CA VAL A 205 -3.91 2.07 19.88
C VAL A 205 -3.29 1.43 18.64
N SER A 206 -3.64 1.90 17.45
CA SER A 206 -3.08 1.38 16.19
C SER A 206 -1.58 1.63 16.08
N PHE A 207 -1.10 2.82 16.44
CA PHE A 207 0.33 3.14 16.41
C PHE A 207 1.11 2.41 17.51
N GLN A 208 0.53 2.20 18.69
CA GLN A 208 1.16 1.41 19.74
C GLN A 208 1.33 -0.07 19.31
N ASN A 209 0.32 -0.63 18.65
CA ASN A 209 0.40 -1.98 18.07
C ASN A 209 1.45 -2.06 16.96
N THR A 210 1.53 -1.03 16.11
CA THR A 210 2.55 -0.90 15.07
C THR A 210 3.95 -0.93 15.67
N ALA A 211 4.23 -0.09 16.68
CA ALA A 211 5.53 -0.04 17.35
C ALA A 211 5.90 -1.40 17.96
N ASN A 212 4.95 -2.08 18.60
CA ASN A 212 5.17 -3.40 19.18
C ASN A 212 5.53 -4.46 18.13
N LEU A 213 4.86 -4.46 16.98
CA LEU A 213 5.15 -5.38 15.87
C LEU A 213 6.53 -5.11 15.26
N PHE A 214 6.91 -3.85 15.03
CA PHE A 214 8.24 -3.53 14.51
C PHE A 214 9.37 -3.93 15.48
N ARG A 215 9.15 -3.79 16.79
CA ARG A 215 10.11 -4.28 17.79
C ARG A 215 10.29 -5.80 17.73
N GLN A 216 9.23 -6.57 17.48
CA GLN A 216 9.32 -8.03 17.37
C GLN A 216 10.20 -8.49 16.19
N VAL A 217 10.30 -7.67 15.14
CA VAL A 217 11.16 -7.93 13.96
C VAL A 217 12.45 -7.12 13.97
N ASN A 218 12.83 -6.52 15.11
CA ASN A 218 14.06 -5.74 15.29
C ASN A 218 14.21 -4.54 14.33
N LYS A 219 13.10 -3.87 13.99
CA LYS A 219 13.07 -2.63 13.20
C LYS A 219 12.91 -1.42 14.11
N LEU A 220 14.01 -0.99 14.74
CA LEU A 220 13.98 0.05 15.78
C LEU A 220 13.52 1.41 15.26
N ASP A 221 14.03 1.85 14.09
CA ASP A 221 13.65 3.10 13.43
C ASP A 221 12.14 3.15 13.11
N ALA A 222 11.58 2.08 12.55
CA ALA A 222 10.15 1.99 12.26
C ALA A 222 9.29 1.94 13.53
N ALA A 223 9.78 1.32 14.61
CA ALA A 223 9.11 1.36 15.91
C ALA A 223 9.09 2.78 16.49
N LEU A 224 10.23 3.50 16.44
CA LEU A 224 10.34 4.89 16.87
C LEU A 224 9.44 5.81 16.04
N MET A 225 9.34 5.59 14.72
CA MET A 225 8.40 6.30 13.86
C MET A 225 6.96 6.16 14.39
N ALA A 226 6.52 4.93 14.68
CA ALA A 226 5.18 4.69 15.22
C ALA A 226 4.97 5.32 16.60
N GLU A 227 5.99 5.34 17.47
CA GLU A 227 5.96 6.08 18.74
C GLU A 227 5.83 7.60 18.53
N GLY A 228 6.46 8.15 17.49
CA GLY A 228 6.28 9.55 17.09
C GLY A 228 4.83 9.87 16.74
N TYR A 229 4.15 8.96 16.03
CA TYR A 229 2.72 9.09 15.76
C TYR A 229 1.85 8.95 17.02
N VAL A 230 2.22 8.12 17.99
CA VAL A 230 1.57 8.11 19.31
C VAL A 230 1.68 9.48 19.97
N ALA A 231 2.87 10.09 19.99
CA ALA A 231 3.06 11.42 20.55
C ALA A 231 2.21 12.49 19.83
N ILE A 232 2.08 12.42 18.50
CA ILE A 232 1.17 13.31 17.74
C ILE A 232 -0.28 13.16 18.20
N THR A 233 -0.76 11.93 18.46
CA THR A 233 -2.14 11.74 18.96
C THR A 233 -2.37 12.36 20.34
N HIS A 234 -1.33 12.46 21.17
CA HIS A 234 -1.38 13.15 22.46
C HIS A 234 -1.31 14.68 22.34
N ILE A 235 -0.57 15.20 21.36
CA ILE A 235 -0.51 16.63 21.06
C ILE A 235 -1.86 17.13 20.54
N LEU A 236 -2.45 16.42 19.57
CA LEU A 236 -3.68 16.84 18.89
C LEU A 236 -4.97 16.41 19.61
N GLY A 237 -4.84 15.52 20.60
CA GLY A 237 -5.95 14.98 21.38
C GLY A 237 -6.66 16.04 22.24
N PRO A 238 -7.92 15.78 22.67
CA PRO A 238 -8.70 16.72 23.48
C PRO A 238 -8.09 17.02 24.86
N ASN A 239 -7.17 16.17 25.32
CA ASN A 239 -6.37 16.40 26.51
C ASN A 239 -4.98 16.82 26.05
N GLU A 240 -4.83 18.06 25.56
CA GLU A 240 -3.54 18.65 25.22
C GLU A 240 -2.56 18.40 26.37
N ASN A 241 -1.61 17.49 26.15
CA ASN A 241 -0.71 17.06 27.18
C ASN A 241 0.69 17.56 26.84
N SER A 242 1.27 18.37 27.73
CA SER A 242 2.66 18.80 27.63
C SER A 242 3.64 17.62 27.50
N THR A 243 3.24 16.41 27.91
CA THR A 243 4.02 15.19 27.68
C THR A 243 4.11 14.83 26.20
N GLY A 244 3.07 15.04 25.37
CA GLY A 244 3.11 14.69 23.95
C GLY A 244 4.20 15.44 23.19
N ILE A 245 4.41 16.72 23.50
CA ILE A 245 5.50 17.52 22.91
C ILE A 245 6.87 16.98 23.36
N GLN A 246 7.01 16.59 24.63
CA GLN A 246 8.24 16.02 25.17
C GLN A 246 8.55 14.65 24.54
N ASP A 247 7.55 13.78 24.43
CA ASP A 247 7.65 12.46 23.84
C ASP A 247 8.01 12.56 22.35
N TRP A 248 7.39 13.48 21.62
CA TRP A 248 7.70 13.76 20.21
C TRP A 248 9.15 14.23 20.03
N ALA A 249 9.62 15.17 20.87
CA ALA A 249 10.99 15.65 20.84
C ALA A 249 12.01 14.53 21.15
N GLU A 250 11.69 13.67 22.13
CA GLU A 250 12.54 12.54 22.51
C GLU A 250 12.60 11.48 21.40
N VAL A 251 11.47 11.17 20.74
CA VAL A 251 11.46 10.25 19.59
C VAL A 251 12.34 10.77 18.46
N LYS A 252 12.23 12.06 18.11
CA LYS A 252 13.08 12.66 17.06
C LYS A 252 14.57 12.59 17.41
N LYS A 253 14.91 12.83 18.67
CA LYS A 253 16.29 12.69 19.14
C LYS A 253 16.78 11.24 18.97
N LYS A 254 15.99 10.25 19.40
CA LYS A 254 16.32 8.83 19.23
C LYS A 254 16.45 8.42 17.76
N LEU A 255 15.56 8.87 16.88
CA LEU A 255 15.67 8.65 15.44
C LEU A 255 16.96 9.27 14.88
N SER A 256 17.33 10.46 15.33
CA SER A 256 18.57 11.13 14.90
C SER A 256 19.83 10.37 15.35
N GLU A 257 19.76 9.65 16.48
CA GLU A 257 20.85 8.81 16.98
C GLU A 257 20.99 7.48 16.20
N VAL A 258 19.95 7.01 15.50
CA VAL A 258 20.02 5.83 14.62
C VAL A 258 20.82 6.11 13.34
N ASP A 259 20.75 7.35 12.83
CA ASP A 259 21.49 7.83 11.65
C ASP A 259 21.37 6.96 10.38
N SER A 260 20.14 6.53 10.06
CA SER A 260 19.81 5.85 8.79
C SER A 260 19.01 6.75 7.84
N ASP A 261 18.98 6.41 6.54
CA ASP A 261 18.10 7.07 5.57
C ASP A 261 16.63 6.97 6.00
N ASP A 262 16.21 5.78 6.45
CA ASP A 262 14.86 5.53 6.96
C ASP A 262 14.55 6.39 8.20
N ALA A 263 15.50 6.53 9.14
CA ALA A 263 15.28 7.35 10.33
C ALA A 263 15.12 8.84 10.00
N ARG A 264 15.93 9.36 9.07
CA ARG A 264 15.77 10.75 8.56
C ARG A 264 14.43 10.94 7.90
N PHE A 265 14.05 9.99 7.05
CA PHE A 265 12.76 9.98 6.38
C PHE A 265 11.60 9.97 7.40
N TYR A 266 11.67 9.15 8.45
CA TYR A 266 10.63 9.09 9.47
C TYR A 266 10.51 10.37 10.29
N ILE A 267 11.62 11.06 10.58
CA ILE A 267 11.58 12.38 11.24
C ILE A 267 10.78 13.37 10.38
N GLU A 268 11.09 13.45 9.09
CA GLU A 268 10.38 14.32 8.15
C GLU A 268 8.88 13.95 8.09
N GLN A 269 8.54 12.67 8.04
CA GLN A 269 7.16 12.23 8.00
C GLN A 269 6.35 12.61 9.24
N ILE A 270 6.89 12.44 10.45
CA ILE A 270 6.17 12.83 11.68
C ILE A 270 6.08 14.35 11.84
N GLU A 271 7.02 15.11 11.27
CA GLU A 271 6.94 16.58 11.21
C GLU A 271 5.82 17.03 10.27
N ILE A 272 5.79 16.50 9.04
CA ILE A 272 4.75 16.80 8.04
C ILE A 272 3.38 16.41 8.59
N ALA A 273 3.23 15.22 9.17
CA ALA A 273 1.96 14.81 9.75
C ALA A 273 1.47 15.77 10.85
N LEU A 274 2.36 16.21 11.74
CA LEU A 274 1.99 17.18 12.78
C LEU A 274 1.59 18.54 12.18
N GLN A 275 2.28 18.98 11.13
CA GLN A 275 1.93 20.21 10.41
C GLN A 275 0.54 20.09 9.77
N VAL A 276 0.29 19.04 8.98
CA VAL A 276 -0.96 18.83 8.24
C VAL A 276 -2.16 18.69 9.18
N PHE A 277 -2.00 17.99 10.31
CA PHE A 277 -3.11 17.70 11.22
C PHE A 277 -3.22 18.66 12.41
N GLY A 278 -2.24 19.54 12.60
CA GLY A 278 -2.21 20.54 13.67
C GLY A 278 -2.94 21.84 13.36
N GLU A 279 -3.33 22.07 12.09
CA GLU A 279 -4.14 23.20 11.62
C GLU A 279 -5.65 22.97 11.83
#